data_AF-A0A1M6UIG5-F1
#
_entry.id   AF-A0A1M6UIG5-F1
#
_cell.length_a   1.000
_cell.length_b   1.000
_cell.length_c   1.000
_cell.angle_alpha   90.00
_cell.angle_beta   90.00
_cell.angle_gamma   90.00
#
_symmetry.space_group_name_H-M   'P 1'
#
loop_
_entity.id
_entity.type
_entity.pdbx_description
1 polymer ?
#
loop_
_entity_poly.entity_id
_entity_poly.type
_entity_poly.pdbx_seq_one_letter_code
_entity_poly.pdbx_strand_id
1 'polypeptide(L)'
;MNKNLLNLFTESFEQFLEYDLNNILNNVAERNLCSRLGFNIELNLKKYGIEGYYADTEYNRKQEGQVKTILDDEMEIVPVQCDLIIHSRGEIISKDNLIAIEMKKSTRPNSEKISDRKRLRALTKESYDDIWSNDGIALPEHVCGYDIGIYLILNIQKRNFEIEYYSKGTLRKQEIRQF
;
A
#
# COMPACT_ATOMS: atom_id res chain seq x y z
N MET A 1 -14.43 -4.44 -1.56
CA MET A 1 -13.15 -4.40 -0.83
C MET A 1 -13.14 -5.51 0.21
N ASN A 2 -12.01 -6.17 0.42
CA ASN A 2 -11.86 -7.28 1.36
C ASN A 2 -12.05 -6.78 2.80
N LYS A 3 -13.14 -7.22 3.48
CA LYS A 3 -13.49 -6.74 4.82
C LYS A 3 -12.44 -7.12 5.88
N ASN A 4 -11.79 -8.28 5.75
CA ASN A 4 -10.79 -8.73 6.71
C ASN A 4 -9.55 -7.82 6.68
N LEU A 5 -9.07 -7.49 5.46
CA LEU A 5 -7.94 -6.58 5.27
C LEU A 5 -8.25 -5.15 5.70
N LEU A 6 -9.48 -4.67 5.47
CA LEU A 6 -9.89 -3.35 5.98
C LEU A 6 -9.90 -3.32 7.51
N ASN A 7 -10.42 -4.35 8.16
CA ASN A 7 -10.43 -4.43 9.62
C ASN A 7 -9.00 -4.48 10.19
N LEU A 8 -8.11 -5.29 9.59
CA LEU A 8 -6.68 -5.32 9.93
C LEU A 8 -6.07 -3.92 9.83
N PHE A 9 -6.28 -3.23 8.71
CA PHE A 9 -5.75 -1.89 8.51
C PHE A 9 -6.31 -0.93 9.56
N THR A 10 -7.62 -0.90 9.77
CA THR A 10 -8.26 0.00 10.73
C THR A 10 -7.71 -0.21 12.14
N GLU A 11 -7.65 -1.45 12.64
CA GLU A 11 -7.13 -1.70 13.98
C GLU A 11 -5.65 -1.30 14.11
N SER A 12 -4.83 -1.63 13.11
CA SER A 12 -3.40 -1.30 13.12
C SER A 12 -3.16 0.20 13.00
N PHE A 13 -4.01 0.91 12.25
CA PHE A 13 -3.96 2.35 12.10
C PHE A 13 -4.35 3.06 13.41
N GLU A 14 -5.35 2.58 14.14
CA GLU A 14 -5.69 3.12 15.46
C GLU A 14 -4.54 2.94 16.47
N GLN A 15 -3.90 1.76 16.51
CA GLN A 15 -2.72 1.52 17.34
C GLN A 15 -1.56 2.43 16.95
N PHE A 16 -1.33 2.65 15.66
CA PHE A 16 -0.34 3.61 15.17
C PHE A 16 -0.64 5.04 15.64
N LEU A 17 -1.90 5.50 15.53
CA LEU A 17 -2.29 6.82 16.02
C LEU A 17 -2.08 6.95 17.54
N GLU A 18 -2.36 5.91 18.31
CA GLU A 18 -2.17 5.89 19.77
C GLU A 18 -0.69 5.90 20.15
N TYR A 19 0.11 4.98 19.61
CA TYR A 19 1.50 4.78 20.05
C TYR A 19 2.48 5.77 19.44
N ASP A 20 2.20 6.28 18.24
CA ASP A 20 3.11 7.14 17.49
C ASP A 20 2.60 8.59 17.36
N LEU A 21 1.60 9.00 18.16
CA LEU A 21 1.06 10.36 18.18
C LEU A 21 2.15 11.44 18.27
N ASN A 22 3.13 11.25 19.16
CA ASN A 22 4.23 12.20 19.32
C ASN A 22 5.10 12.29 18.07
N ASN A 23 5.34 11.18 17.36
CA ASN A 23 6.09 11.19 16.10
C ASN A 23 5.32 11.94 15.01
N ILE A 24 3.99 11.75 14.95
CA ILE A 24 3.11 12.47 14.04
C ILE A 24 3.16 13.98 14.32
N LEU A 25 2.98 14.38 15.58
CA LEU A 25 2.97 15.79 15.99
C LEU A 25 4.33 16.48 15.83
N ASN A 26 5.43 15.74 16.04
CA ASN A 26 6.79 16.24 15.81
C ASN A 26 7.20 16.26 14.33
N ASN A 27 6.26 16.01 13.42
CA ASN A 27 6.48 16.09 11.97
C ASN A 27 7.62 15.17 11.50
N VAL A 28 7.75 13.98 12.11
CA VAL A 28 8.74 12.96 11.72
C VAL A 28 8.56 12.57 10.25
N ALA A 29 9.63 12.11 9.59
CA ALA A 29 9.64 11.77 8.17
C ALA A 29 8.60 10.67 7.83
N GLU A 30 7.98 10.77 6.65
CA GLU A 30 6.93 9.84 6.15
C GLU A 30 7.40 8.38 6.21
N ARG A 31 8.63 8.11 5.74
CA ARG A 31 9.24 6.77 5.81
C ARG A 31 9.23 6.15 7.21
N ASN A 32 9.54 6.93 8.24
CA ASN A 32 9.53 6.44 9.60
C ASN A 32 8.09 6.16 10.05
N LEU A 33 7.15 7.07 9.77
CA LEU A 33 5.72 6.86 10.10
C LEU A 33 5.17 5.61 9.39
N CYS A 34 5.54 5.37 8.14
CA CYS A 34 5.18 4.16 7.39
C CYS A 34 5.76 2.89 8.03
N SER A 35 7.04 2.87 8.42
CA SER A 35 7.60 1.71 9.12
C SER A 35 6.92 1.45 10.47
N ARG A 36 6.52 2.50 11.19
CA ARG A 36 5.77 2.37 12.45
C ARG A 36 4.36 1.82 12.23
N LEU A 37 3.67 2.26 11.18
CA LEU A 37 2.40 1.67 10.76
C LEU A 37 2.56 0.20 10.33
N GLY A 38 3.58 -0.11 9.54
CA GLY A 38 3.90 -1.47 9.10
C GLY A 38 4.12 -2.41 10.28
N PHE A 39 4.86 -1.96 11.31
CA PHE A 39 5.05 -2.72 12.55
C PHE A 39 3.72 -3.08 13.25
N ASN A 40 2.79 -2.11 13.38
CA ASN A 40 1.48 -2.38 13.98
C ASN A 40 0.65 -3.35 13.12
N ILE A 41 0.77 -3.26 11.78
CA ILE A 41 0.13 -4.22 10.87
C ILE A 41 0.67 -5.64 11.10
N GLU A 42 1.99 -5.82 11.15
CA GLU A 42 2.60 -7.14 11.36
C GLU A 42 2.17 -7.78 12.68
N LEU A 43 2.10 -6.99 13.76
CA LEU A 43 1.62 -7.48 15.06
C LEU A 43 0.19 -8.04 14.98
N ASN A 44 -0.65 -7.47 14.12
CA ASN A 44 -2.04 -7.87 13.97
C ASN A 44 -2.27 -8.96 12.92
N LEU A 45 -1.33 -9.24 12.01
CA LEU A 45 -1.52 -10.23 10.93
C LEU A 45 -2.05 -11.58 11.45
N LYS A 46 -1.43 -12.11 12.51
CA LYS A 46 -1.83 -13.38 13.13
C LYS A 46 -3.24 -13.33 13.71
N LYS A 47 -3.62 -12.21 14.33
CA LYS A 47 -4.98 -12.01 14.89
C LYS A 47 -6.05 -12.13 13.80
N TYR A 48 -5.72 -11.71 12.58
CA TYR A 48 -6.61 -11.74 11.42
C TYR A 48 -6.48 -13.02 10.57
N GLY A 49 -5.72 -14.02 11.02
CA GLY A 49 -5.51 -15.28 10.33
C GLY A 49 -4.74 -15.14 9.01
N ILE A 50 -3.88 -14.12 8.90
CA ILE A 50 -3.06 -13.85 7.72
C ILE A 50 -1.64 -14.31 8.04
N GLU A 51 -1.26 -15.48 7.53
CA GLU A 51 0.03 -16.11 7.76
C GLU A 51 0.87 -16.11 6.47
N GLY A 52 2.19 -16.00 6.61
CA GLY A 52 3.11 -15.95 5.45
C GLY A 52 3.13 -14.60 4.72
N TYR A 53 2.69 -13.52 5.38
CA TYR A 53 2.76 -12.16 4.86
C TYR A 53 3.58 -11.27 5.78
N TYR A 54 4.13 -10.20 5.20
CA TYR A 54 5.01 -9.23 5.84
C TYR A 54 4.58 -7.82 5.47
N ALA A 55 4.87 -6.84 6.32
CA ALA A 55 4.62 -5.43 6.05
C ALA A 55 5.96 -4.70 5.81
N ASP A 56 6.36 -4.58 4.56
CA ASP A 56 7.66 -4.02 4.20
C ASP A 56 7.56 -2.58 3.69
N THR A 57 8.39 -1.71 4.26
CA THR A 57 8.51 -0.30 3.84
C THR A 57 9.42 -0.20 2.62
N GLU A 58 9.04 0.57 1.60
CA GLU A 58 9.87 0.84 0.41
C GLU A 58 10.37 -0.41 -0.35
N TYR A 59 9.65 -1.53 -0.24
CA TYR A 59 10.07 -2.79 -0.84
C TYR A 59 9.88 -2.80 -2.36
N ASN A 60 11.00 -2.81 -3.08
CA ASN A 60 11.05 -2.66 -4.54
C ASN A 60 11.71 -3.85 -5.25
N ARG A 61 11.75 -5.03 -4.62
CA ARG A 61 12.37 -6.24 -5.17
C ARG A 61 11.34 -7.32 -5.50
N LYS A 62 11.51 -8.05 -6.60
CA LYS A 62 10.83 -9.32 -6.89
C LYS A 62 11.86 -10.45 -6.86
N GLN A 63 11.51 -11.61 -7.39
CA GLN A 63 12.38 -12.79 -7.39
C GLN A 63 13.75 -12.48 -7.99
N GLU A 64 14.76 -13.19 -7.48
CA GLU A 64 16.15 -13.04 -7.90
C GLU A 64 16.71 -11.61 -7.71
N GLY A 65 16.05 -10.77 -6.89
CA GLY A 65 16.48 -9.41 -6.61
C GLY A 65 16.19 -8.42 -7.74
N GLN A 66 15.35 -8.76 -8.72
CA GLN A 66 14.94 -7.84 -9.77
C GLN A 66 14.08 -6.69 -9.22
N VAL A 67 14.09 -5.53 -9.87
CA VAL A 67 13.28 -4.37 -9.45
C VAL A 67 11.80 -4.61 -9.76
N LYS A 68 10.90 -4.30 -8.81
CA LYS A 68 9.45 -4.31 -9.06
C LYS A 68 9.09 -3.20 -10.03
N THR A 69 8.29 -3.50 -11.04
CA THR A 69 7.74 -2.52 -11.98
C THR A 69 6.23 -2.64 -12.07
N ILE A 70 5.55 -1.56 -12.47
CA ILE A 70 4.13 -1.55 -12.87
C ILE A 70 4.03 -1.09 -14.31
N LEU A 71 2.93 -1.44 -14.97
CA LEU A 71 2.43 -0.68 -16.11
C LEU A 71 1.49 0.40 -15.60
N ASP A 72 1.80 1.64 -15.93
CA ASP A 72 0.92 2.75 -15.60
C ASP A 72 -0.26 2.86 -16.58
N ASP A 73 -1.05 3.92 -16.46
CA ASP A 73 -2.21 4.15 -17.33
C ASP A 73 -1.81 4.54 -18.78
N GLU A 74 -0.53 4.86 -19.00
CA GLU A 74 0.05 5.23 -20.30
C GLU A 74 0.80 4.02 -20.94
N MET A 75 0.70 2.84 -20.33
CA MET A 75 1.40 1.59 -20.72
C MET A 75 2.92 1.70 -20.63
N GLU A 76 3.43 2.61 -19.80
CA GLU A 76 4.85 2.77 -19.53
C GLU A 76 5.27 1.90 -18.34
N ILE A 77 6.47 1.31 -18.44
CA ILE A 77 7.04 0.48 -17.37
C ILE A 77 7.71 1.40 -16.35
N VAL A 78 7.17 1.43 -15.14
CA VAL A 78 7.66 2.31 -14.06
C VAL A 78 8.12 1.49 -12.86
N PRO A 79 9.31 1.74 -12.29
CA PRO A 79 9.73 1.14 -11.03
C PRO A 79 8.75 1.45 -9.90
N VAL A 80 8.41 0.42 -9.12
CA VAL A 80 7.51 0.55 -7.97
C VAL A 80 8.32 0.65 -6.70
N GLN A 81 8.11 1.73 -5.97
CA GLN A 81 8.54 1.88 -4.59
C GLN A 81 7.40 2.52 -3.81
N CYS A 82 6.42 1.71 -3.41
CA CYS A 82 5.39 2.17 -2.48
C CYS A 82 6.00 2.41 -1.10
N ASP A 83 5.41 3.34 -0.37
CA ASP A 83 5.86 3.63 0.99
C ASP A 83 5.73 2.40 1.90
N LEU A 84 4.65 1.62 1.79
CA LEU A 84 4.43 0.39 2.55
C LEU A 84 3.60 -0.61 1.75
N ILE A 85 4.00 -1.89 1.80
CA ILE A 85 3.23 -2.98 1.19
C ILE A 85 3.04 -4.14 2.17
N ILE A 86 1.92 -4.84 2.02
CA ILE A 86 1.63 -6.09 2.73
C ILE A 86 1.58 -7.20 1.68
N HIS A 87 2.54 -8.11 1.75
CA HIS A 87 2.72 -9.13 0.72
C HIS A 87 3.47 -10.36 1.24
N SER A 88 3.48 -11.45 0.46
CA SER A 88 4.13 -12.71 0.84
C SER A 88 5.60 -12.80 0.41
N ARG A 89 6.17 -11.71 -0.13
CA ARG A 89 7.51 -11.70 -0.76
C ARG A 89 7.66 -12.71 -1.91
N GLY A 90 6.55 -13.07 -2.55
CA GLY A 90 6.48 -14.06 -3.62
C GLY A 90 6.36 -15.52 -3.15
N GLU A 91 6.20 -15.77 -1.85
CA GLU A 91 6.04 -17.13 -1.30
C GLU A 91 4.66 -17.73 -1.62
N ILE A 92 3.62 -16.90 -1.74
CA ILE A 92 2.24 -17.30 -2.02
C ILE A 92 1.84 -16.78 -3.41
N ILE A 93 2.19 -17.54 -4.46
CA ILE A 93 1.98 -17.16 -5.87
C ILE A 93 0.52 -16.79 -6.18
N SER A 94 -0.44 -17.56 -5.67
CA SER A 94 -1.86 -17.34 -5.95
C SER A 94 -2.41 -16.03 -5.37
N LYS A 95 -1.70 -15.42 -4.39
CA LYS A 95 -2.15 -14.20 -3.72
C LYS A 95 -0.99 -13.44 -3.05
N ASP A 96 0.02 -13.04 -3.81
CA ASP A 96 1.20 -12.41 -3.20
C ASP A 96 0.89 -11.05 -2.55
N ASN A 97 0.07 -10.23 -3.23
CA ASN A 97 -0.10 -8.82 -2.89
C ASN A 97 -1.44 -8.57 -2.18
N LEU A 98 -1.42 -8.09 -0.93
CA LEU A 98 -2.65 -7.81 -0.16
C LEU A 98 -2.98 -6.32 -0.13
N ILE A 99 -2.08 -5.50 0.39
CA ILE A 99 -2.33 -4.06 0.61
C ILE A 99 -1.14 -3.25 0.12
N ALA A 100 -1.39 -2.19 -0.64
CA ALA A 100 -0.40 -1.16 -0.96
C ALA A 100 -0.81 0.15 -0.27
N ILE A 101 0.14 0.81 0.36
CA ILE A 101 -0.08 2.06 1.10
C ILE A 101 0.92 3.11 0.62
N GLU A 102 0.40 4.29 0.30
CA GLU A 102 1.19 5.51 0.13
C GLU A 102 0.84 6.47 1.28
N MET A 103 1.83 7.20 1.79
CA MET A 103 1.66 8.19 2.86
C MET A 103 2.32 9.50 2.48
N LYS A 104 1.55 10.58 2.60
CA LYS A 104 2.02 11.91 2.24
C LYS A 104 1.59 12.95 3.24
N LYS A 105 2.48 13.88 3.56
CA LYS A 105 2.13 15.12 4.26
C LYS A 105 1.34 16.01 3.31
N SER A 106 0.32 16.68 3.84
CA SER A 106 -0.55 17.58 3.07
C SER A 106 0.22 18.75 2.43
N THR A 107 1.39 19.09 2.98
CA THR A 107 2.29 20.15 2.48
C THR A 107 3.13 19.72 1.27
N ARG A 108 3.17 18.44 0.90
CA ARG A 108 3.90 17.96 -0.28
C ARG A 108 3.25 18.47 -1.59
N PRO A 109 4.03 18.63 -2.67
CA PRO A 109 3.52 19.06 -3.97
C PRO A 109 2.36 18.20 -4.47
N ASN A 110 1.37 18.82 -5.12
CA ASN A 110 0.22 18.10 -5.67
C ASN A 110 0.60 17.13 -6.79
N SER A 111 1.69 17.38 -7.52
CA SER A 111 2.21 16.46 -8.54
C SER A 111 2.59 15.10 -7.94
N GLU A 112 3.25 15.10 -6.79
CA GLU A 112 3.58 13.85 -6.06
C GLU A 112 2.30 13.12 -5.66
N LYS A 113 1.31 13.85 -5.14
CA LYS A 113 0.02 13.24 -4.74
C LYS A 113 -0.79 12.69 -5.91
N ILE A 114 -0.64 13.24 -7.10
CA ILE A 114 -1.26 12.71 -8.32
C ILE A 114 -0.54 11.41 -8.73
N SER A 115 0.79 11.39 -8.65
CA SER A 115 1.60 10.19 -8.93
C SER A 115 1.24 9.02 -8.00
N ASP A 116 1.15 9.27 -6.69
CA ASP A 116 0.78 8.26 -5.69
C ASP A 116 -0.60 7.65 -6.01
N ARG A 117 -1.59 8.48 -6.37
CA ARG A 117 -2.92 8.01 -6.77
C ARG A 117 -2.91 7.19 -8.06
N LYS A 118 -2.16 7.62 -9.09
CA LYS A 118 -1.99 6.84 -10.33
C LYS A 118 -1.40 5.45 -10.00
N ARG A 119 -0.40 5.41 -9.13
CA ARG A 119 0.25 4.16 -8.71
C ARG A 119 -0.70 3.22 -7.98
N LEU A 120 -1.45 3.70 -7.00
CA LEU A 120 -2.44 2.89 -6.27
C LEU A 120 -3.55 2.36 -7.20
N ARG A 121 -3.95 3.13 -8.21
CA ARG A 121 -4.86 2.63 -9.25
C ARG A 121 -4.21 1.50 -10.05
N ALA A 122 -3.00 1.70 -10.57
CA ALA A 122 -2.28 0.65 -11.32
C ALA A 122 -2.10 -0.64 -10.51
N LEU A 123 -1.62 -0.55 -9.27
CA LEU A 123 -1.36 -1.69 -8.39
C LEU A 123 -2.61 -2.49 -8.01
N THR A 124 -3.77 -1.82 -7.94
CA THR A 124 -5.03 -2.46 -7.56
C THR A 124 -5.86 -2.92 -8.77
N LYS A 125 -5.34 -2.83 -10.01
CA LYS A 125 -5.97 -3.50 -11.17
C LYS A 125 -5.89 -5.01 -10.97
N GLU A 126 -6.95 -5.72 -11.38
CA GLU A 126 -7.03 -7.19 -11.25
C GLU A 126 -5.99 -7.88 -12.15
N SER A 127 -5.74 -7.27 -13.30
CA SER A 127 -4.98 -7.84 -14.40
C SER A 127 -4.58 -6.67 -15.31
N TYR A 128 -3.40 -6.75 -15.90
CA TYR A 128 -3.12 -6.05 -17.15
C TYR A 128 -3.45 -7.08 -18.23
N ASP A 129 -4.61 -6.96 -18.87
CA ASP A 129 -5.26 -8.02 -19.68
C ASP A 129 -4.46 -8.55 -20.89
N ASP A 130 -3.18 -8.20 -21.05
CA ASP A 130 -2.30 -8.63 -22.15
C ASP A 130 -0.96 -9.27 -21.71
N ILE A 131 -0.71 -9.52 -20.41
CA ILE A 131 0.59 -10.05 -19.92
C ILE A 131 0.37 -11.21 -18.94
N TRP A 132 -0.42 -12.19 -19.36
CA TRP A 132 -0.35 -13.53 -18.79
C TRP A 132 0.41 -14.40 -19.77
N SER A 133 1.57 -14.94 -19.36
CA SER A 133 2.18 -16.02 -20.12
C SER A 133 1.18 -17.16 -20.21
N ASN A 134 0.93 -17.62 -21.43
CA ASN A 134 -0.06 -18.63 -21.82
C ASN A 134 0.00 -19.96 -21.05
N ASP A 135 1.02 -20.13 -20.20
CA ASP A 135 1.36 -21.38 -19.54
C ASP A 135 0.92 -21.42 -18.06
N GLY A 136 0.37 -20.32 -17.50
CA GLY A 136 -0.15 -20.28 -16.12
C GLY A 136 0.89 -20.49 -15.01
N ILE A 137 2.18 -20.59 -15.37
CA ILE A 137 3.31 -20.86 -14.46
C ILE A 137 4.17 -19.61 -14.25
N ALA A 138 4.23 -18.71 -15.23
CA ALA A 138 5.07 -17.52 -15.15
C ALA A 138 4.39 -16.41 -14.35
N LEU A 139 5.15 -15.82 -13.43
CA LEU A 139 4.73 -14.67 -12.66
C LEU A 139 4.64 -13.43 -13.54
N PRO A 140 3.70 -12.51 -13.27
CA PRO A 140 3.53 -11.35 -14.11
C PRO A 140 4.81 -10.51 -14.08
N GLU A 141 5.24 -10.05 -15.26
CA GLU A 141 6.43 -9.22 -15.43
C GLU A 141 6.32 -7.92 -14.62
N HIS A 142 5.09 -7.43 -14.47
CA HIS A 142 4.69 -6.23 -13.75
C HIS A 142 3.78 -6.56 -12.56
N VAL A 143 3.97 -5.84 -11.46
CA VAL A 143 3.26 -6.05 -10.20
C VAL A 143 1.87 -5.43 -10.27
N CYS A 144 0.83 -6.25 -10.08
CA CYS A 144 -0.55 -5.82 -9.84
C CYS A 144 -1.28 -6.82 -8.94
N GLY A 145 -2.60 -6.67 -8.79
CA GLY A 145 -3.42 -7.60 -8.03
C GLY A 145 -3.46 -7.34 -6.52
N TYR A 146 -3.08 -6.14 -6.06
CA TYR A 146 -3.33 -5.76 -4.67
C TYR A 146 -4.84 -5.67 -4.42
N ASP A 147 -5.34 -6.39 -3.39
CA ASP A 147 -6.76 -6.37 -3.00
C ASP A 147 -7.23 -4.93 -2.66
N ILE A 148 -6.36 -4.16 -1.98
CA ILE A 148 -6.64 -2.82 -1.45
C ILE A 148 -5.43 -1.90 -1.63
N GLY A 149 -5.68 -0.70 -2.14
CA GLY A 149 -4.74 0.43 -2.09
C GLY A 149 -5.23 1.47 -1.09
N ILE A 150 -4.34 2.07 -0.30
CA ILE A 150 -4.71 3.07 0.71
C ILE A 150 -3.79 4.28 0.55
N TYR A 151 -4.38 5.47 0.42
CA TYR A 151 -3.62 6.71 0.45
C TYR A 151 -3.88 7.46 1.75
N LEU A 152 -2.81 7.75 2.50
CA LEU A 152 -2.85 8.47 3.76
C LEU A 152 -2.28 9.87 3.60
N ILE A 153 -3.13 10.89 3.68
CA ILE A 153 -2.71 12.29 3.58
C ILE A 153 -2.73 12.91 4.96
N LEU A 154 -1.56 13.05 5.59
CA LEU A 154 -1.38 13.61 6.92
C LEU A 154 -1.46 15.14 6.90
N ASN A 155 -2.42 15.71 7.62
CA ASN A 155 -2.50 17.13 7.93
C ASN A 155 -2.31 17.40 9.42
N ILE A 156 -1.08 17.73 9.82
CA ILE A 156 -0.73 18.01 11.22
C ILE A 156 -1.46 19.25 11.76
N GLN A 157 -1.62 20.30 10.94
CA GLN A 157 -2.29 21.54 11.36
C GLN A 157 -3.77 21.31 11.66
N LYS A 158 -4.44 20.50 10.84
CA LYS A 158 -5.85 20.12 11.04
C LYS A 158 -6.03 18.86 11.91
N ARG A 159 -4.93 18.27 12.41
CA ARG A 159 -4.90 17.04 13.21
C ARG A 159 -5.72 15.89 12.62
N ASN A 160 -5.55 15.63 11.33
CA ASN A 160 -6.23 14.54 10.67
C ASN A 160 -5.44 13.88 9.55
N PHE A 161 -5.87 12.67 9.20
CA PHE A 161 -5.57 12.03 7.94
C PHE A 161 -6.79 12.07 7.03
N GLU A 162 -6.61 12.52 5.80
CA GLU A 162 -7.53 12.18 4.71
C GLU A 162 -7.12 10.80 4.18
N ILE A 163 -8.05 9.86 4.14
CA ILE A 163 -7.80 8.47 3.76
C ILE A 163 -8.59 8.14 2.50
N GLU A 164 -7.91 7.66 1.47
CA GLU A 164 -8.53 7.22 0.22
C GLU A 164 -8.32 5.71 0.03
N TYR A 165 -9.37 4.98 -0.31
CA TYR A 165 -9.32 3.53 -0.53
C TYR A 165 -9.54 3.19 -2.00
N TYR A 166 -8.66 2.38 -2.56
CA TYR A 166 -8.62 1.94 -3.95
C TYR A 166 -8.82 0.44 -4.05
N SER A 167 -9.56 -0.03 -5.05
CA SER A 167 -9.71 -1.45 -5.35
C SER A 167 -10.22 -1.64 -6.78
N LYS A 168 -9.67 -2.62 -7.51
CA LYS A 168 -9.92 -2.81 -8.95
C LYS A 168 -9.66 -1.53 -9.74
N GLY A 169 -8.49 -0.93 -9.52
CA GLY A 169 -7.99 0.26 -10.21
C GLY A 169 -8.78 1.56 -10.03
N THR A 170 -9.68 1.62 -9.06
CA THR A 170 -10.60 2.75 -8.89
C THR A 170 -10.75 3.16 -7.43
N LEU A 171 -10.97 4.45 -7.20
CA LEU A 171 -11.30 4.99 -5.88
C LEU A 171 -12.67 4.47 -5.45
N ARG A 172 -12.76 3.94 -4.23
CA ARG A 172 -13.97 3.32 -3.68
C ARG A 172 -14.55 4.10 -2.50
N LYS A 173 -13.70 4.68 -1.67
CA LYS A 173 -14.11 5.40 -0.45
C LYS A 173 -13.09 6.48 -0.12
N GLN A 174 -13.56 7.57 0.45
CA GLN A 174 -12.74 8.56 1.12
C GLN A 174 -13.30 8.82 2.51
N GLU A 175 -12.43 9.10 3.48
CA GLU A 175 -12.83 9.52 4.82
C GLU A 175 -11.78 10.41 5.46
N ILE A 176 -12.15 11.06 6.57
CA ILE A 176 -11.25 11.87 7.38
C ILE A 176 -11.19 11.24 8.76
N ARG A 177 -9.97 10.98 9.25
CA ARG A 177 -9.72 10.46 10.59
C ARG A 177 -8.96 11.49 11.44
N GLN A 178 -9.54 11.88 12.57
CA GLN A 178 -8.91 12.81 13.52
C GLN A 178 -7.94 12.06 14.45
N PHE A 179 -6.93 12.76 14.97
CA PHE A 179 -5.99 12.26 15.98
C PHE A 179 -5.53 13.36 16.96
#